data_AF-A0A7C4ZNY7-F1
#
_entry.id   AF-A0A7C4ZNY7-F1
#
_cell.length_a   1.000
_cell.length_b   1.000
_cell.length_c   1.000
_cell.angle_alpha   90.00
_cell.angle_beta   90.00
_cell.angle_gamma   90.00
#
_symmetry.space_group_name_H-M   'P 1'
#
loop_
_entity.id
_entity.type
_entity.pdbx_description
1 polymer ?
#
loop_
_entity_poly.entity_id
_entity_poly.type
_entity_poly.pdbx_seq_one_letter_code
_entity_poly.pdbx_strand_id
1 'polypeptide(L)'
;MNSYKRFLTPGFKPFDPLELAEETEKIVTRPSEEGLERKYTNFYSVPVYGGIATGYAVGCCLRCFYCWSKWSRDFPEKFGKFYSPRQAAQMLFRAAEEGI
;
A
#
# COMPACT_ATOMS: atom_id res chain seq x y z
N MET A 1 -1.13 -14.01 20.52
CA MET A 1 -0.74 -12.90 19.65
C MET A 1 -0.30 -13.47 18.32
N ASN A 2 -1.15 -13.43 17.29
CA ASN A 2 -0.71 -13.79 15.94
C ASN A 2 0.26 -12.70 15.49
N SER A 3 1.52 -13.05 15.22
CA SER A 3 2.43 -12.10 14.58
C SER A 3 1.87 -11.80 13.19
N TYR A 4 1.63 -10.53 12.87
CA TYR A 4 1.21 -10.06 11.54
C TYR A 4 1.85 -10.90 10.42
N LYS A 5 1.03 -11.52 9.57
CA LYS A 5 1.55 -12.43 8.53
C LYS A 5 2.33 -11.62 7.51
N ARG A 6 3.63 -11.89 7.37
CA ARG A 6 4.52 -11.22 6.40
C ARG A 6 4.63 -12.06 5.13
N PHE A 7 5.73 -11.92 4.39
CA PHE A 7 6.00 -12.77 3.24
C PHE A 7 5.99 -14.27 3.60
N LEU A 8 5.61 -15.11 2.63
CA LEU A 8 5.59 -16.55 2.82
C LEU A 8 7.00 -17.11 2.94
N THR A 9 7.20 -18.02 3.88
CA THR A 9 8.43 -18.80 4.06
C THR A 9 8.14 -20.29 3.85
N PRO A 10 9.16 -21.12 3.56
CA PRO A 10 8.98 -22.56 3.53
C PRO A 10 8.31 -23.07 4.82
N GLY A 11 7.29 -23.93 4.67
CA GLY A 11 6.51 -24.43 5.80
C GLY A 11 5.47 -23.45 6.37
N PHE A 12 5.10 -22.40 5.62
CA PHE A 12 4.04 -21.49 6.08
C PHE A 12 2.74 -22.24 6.36
N LYS A 13 2.02 -21.77 7.38
CA LYS A 13 0.66 -22.21 7.66
C LYS A 13 -0.32 -21.29 6.92
N PRO A 14 -1.34 -21.84 6.23
CA PRO A 14 -2.43 -21.03 5.70
C PRO A 14 -3.01 -20.10 6.76
N PHE A 15 -3.46 -18.93 6.33
CA PHE A 15 -4.02 -17.89 7.17
C PHE A 15 -5.32 -17.40 6.55
N ASP A 16 -6.19 -16.82 7.37
CA ASP A 16 -7.39 -16.16 6.89
C ASP A 16 -7.03 -14.79 6.27
N PRO A 17 -7.27 -14.57 4.97
CA PRO A 17 -6.98 -13.29 4.34
C PRO A 17 -7.86 -12.14 4.87
N LEU A 18 -9.03 -12.42 5.44
CA LEU A 18 -9.91 -11.40 6.02
C LEU A 18 -9.34 -10.88 7.34
N GLU A 19 -8.89 -11.77 8.23
CA GLU A 19 -8.18 -11.36 9.46
C GLU A 19 -6.95 -10.51 9.13
N LEU A 20 -6.17 -10.91 8.13
CA LEU A 20 -5.00 -10.16 7.70
C LEU A 20 -5.35 -8.82 7.04
N ALA A 21 -6.51 -8.74 6.37
CA ALA A 21 -7.01 -7.48 5.82
C ALA A 21 -7.32 -6.48 6.94
N GLU A 22 -8.04 -6.91 7.98
CA GLU A 22 -8.35 -6.07 9.14
C GLU A 22 -7.09 -5.62 9.89
N GLU A 23 -6.13 -6.53 10.12
CA GLU A 23 -4.86 -6.18 10.73
C GLU A 23 -4.07 -5.18 9.87
N THR A 24 -4.04 -5.39 8.55
CA THR A 24 -3.35 -4.48 7.62
C THR A 24 -4.00 -3.11 7.61
N GLU A 25 -5.33 -3.05 7.56
CA GLU A 25 -6.10 -1.81 7.56
C GLU A 25 -5.77 -0.94 8.77
N LYS A 26 -5.72 -1.54 9.97
CA LYS A 26 -5.33 -0.87 11.23
C LYS A 26 -3.92 -0.26 11.18
N ILE A 27 -3.02 -0.80 10.35
CA ILE A 27 -1.64 -0.32 10.20
C ILE A 27 -1.53 0.77 9.12
N VAL A 28 -2.25 0.59 8.02
CA VAL A 28 -2.08 1.41 6.80
C VAL A 28 -3.11 2.52 6.67
N THR A 29 -4.14 2.55 7.52
CA THR A 29 -5.14 3.61 7.53
C THR A 29 -5.24 4.28 8.90
N ARG A 30 -5.70 5.53 8.92
CA ARG A 30 -6.07 6.24 10.15
C ARG A 30 -7.11 7.33 9.84
N PRO A 31 -8.05 7.61 10.75
CA PRO A 31 -8.95 8.74 10.59
C PRO A 31 -8.18 10.06 10.74
N SER A 32 -8.57 11.08 9.97
CA SER A 32 -8.19 12.48 10.14
C SER A 32 -9.36 13.41 9.81
N GLU A 33 -9.18 14.71 10.01
CA GLU A 33 -10.19 15.72 9.67
C GLU A 33 -10.53 15.74 8.17
N GLU A 34 -9.64 15.27 7.31
CA GLU A 34 -9.83 15.19 5.85
C GLU A 34 -10.32 13.82 5.36
N GLY A 35 -10.76 12.94 6.28
CA GLY A 35 -11.28 11.60 5.99
C GLY A 35 -10.32 10.49 6.39
N LEU A 36 -10.43 9.33 5.73
CA LEU A 36 -9.59 8.17 6.04
C LEU A 36 -8.26 8.28 5.29
N GLU A 37 -7.19 8.61 6.01
CA GLU A 37 -5.85 8.65 5.44
C GLU A 37 -5.33 7.24 5.19
N ARG A 38 -4.53 7.08 4.14
CA ARG A 38 -3.87 5.83 3.79
C ARG A 38 -2.37 6.03 3.57
N LYS A 39 -1.58 5.03 3.93
CA LYS A 39 -0.14 5.01 3.64
C LYS A 39 0.17 4.76 2.16
N TYR A 40 1.02 5.61 1.60
CA TYR A 40 1.62 5.44 0.27
C TYR A 40 3.14 5.57 0.34
N THR A 41 3.88 4.80 -0.46
CA THR A 41 5.35 4.93 -0.56
C THR A 41 5.79 5.98 -1.56
N ASN A 42 5.05 6.16 -2.65
CA ASN A 42 5.40 7.12 -3.69
C ASN A 42 4.22 7.45 -4.60
N PHE A 43 4.32 8.58 -5.29
CA PHE A 43 3.46 9.01 -6.39
C PHE A 43 4.34 9.47 -7.54
N TYR A 44 4.19 8.88 -8.72
CA TYR A 44 4.99 9.25 -9.90
C TYR A 44 4.34 8.70 -11.17
N SER A 45 4.81 9.20 -12.33
CA SER A 45 4.38 8.71 -13.62
C SER A 45 5.32 7.66 -14.18
N VAL A 46 4.78 6.71 -14.95
CA VAL A 46 5.54 5.61 -15.56
C VAL A 46 5.08 5.35 -17.01
N PRO A 47 6.01 4.95 -17.91
CA PRO A 47 5.72 4.74 -19.34
C PRO A 47 5.03 3.40 -19.63
N VAL A 48 4.16 2.94 -18.74
CA VAL A 48 3.33 1.75 -18.99
C VAL A 48 1.95 2.17 -19.47
N TYR A 49 1.31 1.33 -20.29
CA TYR A 49 -0.06 1.53 -20.78
C TYR A 49 -0.31 2.88 -21.49
N GLY A 50 0.70 3.43 -22.16
CA GLY A 50 0.60 4.75 -22.81
C GLY A 50 0.87 5.93 -21.87
N GLY A 51 1.30 5.67 -20.64
CA GLY A 51 1.61 6.67 -19.62
C GLY A 51 0.54 6.72 -18.55
N ILE A 52 0.93 6.44 -17.30
CA ILE A 52 0.03 6.52 -16.14
C ILE A 52 0.69 7.31 -15.01
N ALA A 53 -0.11 8.06 -14.26
CA ALA A 53 0.24 8.51 -12.92
C ALA A 53 -0.20 7.45 -11.91
N THR A 54 0.70 7.06 -11.00
CA THR A 54 0.44 5.96 -10.07
C THR A 54 0.82 6.31 -8.64
N GLY A 55 0.05 5.76 -7.69
CA GLY A 55 0.25 5.90 -6.24
C GLY A 55 0.47 4.53 -5.62
N TYR A 56 1.64 4.30 -5.04
CA TYR A 56 2.00 3.00 -4.48
C TYR A 56 1.46 2.84 -3.06
N ALA A 57 0.29 2.24 -2.94
CA ALA A 57 -0.33 1.91 -1.66
C ALA A 57 0.52 0.94 -0.84
N VAL A 58 0.59 1.19 0.47
CA VAL A 58 1.25 0.31 1.44
C VAL A 58 0.28 -0.78 1.91
N GLY A 59 0.82 -1.97 2.20
CA GLY A 59 0.09 -3.11 2.74
C GLY A 59 -0.81 -3.84 1.73
N CYS A 60 -0.99 -5.13 1.97
CA CYS A 60 -1.93 -5.99 1.24
C CYS A 60 -2.38 -7.10 2.21
N CYS A 61 -3.53 -7.75 1.98
CA CYS A 61 -3.90 -8.99 2.66
C CYS A 61 -3.47 -10.24 1.88
N LEU A 62 -2.97 -10.07 0.67
CA LEU A 62 -2.45 -11.16 -0.15
C LEU A 62 -0.94 -11.31 0.08
N ARG A 63 -0.45 -12.54 0.03
CA ARG A 63 0.98 -12.88 0.17
C ARG A 63 1.52 -13.55 -1.08
N CYS A 64 1.12 -13.02 -2.23
CA CYS A 64 1.55 -13.51 -3.54
C CYS A 64 3.07 -13.53 -3.63
N PHE A 65 3.65 -14.70 -3.91
CA PHE A 65 5.10 -14.86 -4.01
C PHE A 65 5.71 -13.99 -5.14
N TYR A 66 4.93 -13.73 -6.18
CA TYR A 66 5.29 -12.95 -7.37
C TYR A 66 4.91 -11.46 -7.29
N CYS A 67 4.62 -10.92 -6.10
CA CYS A 67 4.17 -9.54 -5.96
C CYS A 67 5.26 -8.50 -6.26
N TRP A 68 4.88 -7.40 -6.91
CA TRP A 68 5.80 -6.30 -7.23
C TRP A 68 5.98 -5.28 -6.09
N SER A 69 5.09 -5.22 -5.10
CA SER A 69 5.10 -4.22 -4.02
C SER A 69 6.21 -4.41 -2.95
N LYS A 70 7.05 -5.44 -3.08
CA LYS A 70 8.21 -5.73 -2.21
C LYS A 70 7.90 -5.53 -0.70
N TRP A 71 8.73 -4.79 0.02
CA TRP A 71 8.75 -4.69 1.48
C TRP A 71 7.61 -3.87 2.09
N SER A 72 7.05 -2.89 1.38
CA SER A 72 5.94 -2.08 1.89
C SER A 72 4.65 -2.89 2.06
N ARG A 73 4.54 -4.02 1.36
CA ARG A 73 3.48 -5.00 1.55
C ARG A 73 3.61 -5.74 2.89
N ASP A 74 4.82 -6.22 3.20
CA ASP A 74 5.07 -7.17 4.29
C ASP A 74 5.44 -6.51 5.62
N PHE A 75 5.91 -5.26 5.57
CA PHE A 75 6.28 -4.45 6.73
C PHE A 75 5.58 -3.09 6.69
N PRO A 76 4.24 -3.05 6.58
CA PRO A 76 3.47 -1.81 6.41
C PRO A 76 3.66 -0.79 7.56
N GLU A 77 4.14 -1.24 8.71
CA GLU A 77 4.47 -0.38 9.85
C GLU A 77 5.72 0.48 9.58
N LYS A 78 6.64 0.03 8.73
CA LYS A 78 7.94 0.67 8.46
C LYS A 78 7.97 1.55 7.22
N PHE A 79 7.00 1.42 6.33
CA PHE A 79 7.04 2.04 5.00
C PHE A 79 5.87 3.01 4.77
N GLY A 80 6.14 4.02 3.94
CA GLY A 80 5.19 5.01 3.46
C GLY A 80 4.82 6.10 4.46
N LYS A 81 4.08 7.08 3.97
CA LYS A 81 3.53 8.20 4.73
C LYS A 81 2.02 8.22 4.56
N PHE A 82 1.30 8.70 5.56
CA PHE A 82 -0.15 8.88 5.47
C PHE A 82 -0.48 10.08 4.58
N TYR A 83 -1.44 9.88 3.69
CA TYR A 83 -2.03 10.92 2.84
C TYR A 83 -3.54 10.87 2.99
N SER A 84 -4.17 12.02 3.14
CA SER A 84 -5.63 12.13 3.01
C SER A 84 -6.08 11.77 1.59
N PRO A 85 -7.36 11.42 1.37
CA PRO A 85 -7.88 11.19 0.03
C PRO A 85 -7.65 12.39 -0.91
N ARG A 86 -7.76 13.62 -0.38
CA ARG A 86 -7.49 14.85 -1.13
C ARG A 86 -6.01 14.95 -1.53
N GLN A 87 -5.10 14.75 -0.57
CA GLN A 87 -3.66 14.81 -0.84
C GLN A 87 -3.23 13.73 -1.86
N ALA A 88 -3.74 12.50 -1.73
CA ALA A 88 -3.43 11.43 -2.68
C ALA A 88 -3.87 11.78 -4.11
N ALA A 89 -5.08 12.34 -4.28
CA ALA A 89 -5.55 12.82 -5.58
C ALA A 89 -4.67 13.95 -6.15
N GLN A 90 -4.30 14.93 -5.32
CA GLN A 90 -3.42 16.02 -5.74
C GLN A 90 -2.03 15.53 -6.17
N MET A 91 -1.45 14.56 -5.45
CA MET A 91 -0.16 13.96 -5.82
C MET A 91 -0.24 13.21 -7.15
N LEU A 92 -1.36 12.52 -7.42
CA LEU A 92 -1.59 11.87 -8.71
C LEU A 92 -1.75 12.86 -9.86
N PHE A 93 -2.50 13.95 -9.65
CA PHE A 93 -2.61 15.02 -10.66
C PHE A 93 -1.26 15.65 -10.96
N ARG A 94 -0.48 15.98 -9.93
CA ARG A 94 0.88 16.50 -10.12
C ARG A 94 1.75 15.53 -10.91
N ALA A 95 1.74 14.24 -10.56
CA ALA A 95 2.51 13.24 -11.30
C ALA A 95 2.07 13.17 -12.77
N ALA A 96 0.77 13.27 -13.06
CA ALA A 96 0.24 13.28 -14.42
C ALA A 96 0.67 14.53 -15.21
N GLU A 97 0.68 15.69 -14.57
CA GLU A 97 1.12 16.97 -15.16
C GLU A 97 2.63 17.00 -15.43
N GLU A 98 3.44 16.48 -14.50
CA GLU A 98 4.90 16.38 -14.63
C GLU A 98 5.30 15.41 -15.75
N GLY A 99 4.47 14.38 -16.01
CA GLY A 99 4.73 13.40 -17.05
C GLY A 99 5.89 12.45 -16.71
N ILE A 100 6.40 11.76 -17.74
CA ILE A 100 7.53 10.82 -17.66
C ILE A 100 8.78 11.48 -18.22
#